data_AF-A0A3B0Y536-F1
#
_entry.id   AF-A0A3B0Y536-F1
#
_cell.length_a   1.000
_cell.length_b   1.000
_cell.length_c   1.000
_cell.angle_alpha   90.00
_cell.angle_beta   90.00
_cell.angle_gamma   90.00
#
_symmetry.space_group_name_H-M   'P 1'
#
loop_
_entity.id
_entity.type
_entity.pdbx_description
1 polymer ?
#
loop_
_entity_poly.entity_id
_entity_poly.type
_entity_poly.pdbx_seq_one_letter_code
_entity_poly.pdbx_strand_id
1 'polypeptide(L)'
;MKDTMIDMMVVMMPYMKPFMWFAAAVAIAGFVFIVASIAFKKDNKKTITWTSRIVLIAAFFFMAAQAAGIFLNMPPTVNFGDSSKFEFILVSFWQIGLVFLVTGIILKVINGFNKTAES
;
A
#
# COMPACT_ATOMS: atom_id res chain seq x y z
N MET A 1 -15.89 19.88 14.18
CA MET A 1 -15.51 18.48 13.87
C MET A 1 -15.09 18.33 12.41
N LYS A 2 -15.92 18.73 11.43
CA LYS A 2 -15.52 18.70 10.01
C LYS A 2 -14.27 19.54 9.73
N ASP A 3 -14.19 20.76 10.25
CA ASP A 3 -13.02 21.63 10.06
C ASP A 3 -11.74 21.01 10.60
N THR A 4 -11.79 20.43 11.81
CA THR A 4 -10.68 19.68 12.39
C THR A 4 -10.25 18.49 11.52
N MET A 5 -11.19 17.78 10.90
CA MET A 5 -10.86 16.66 9.99
C MET A 5 -10.23 17.15 8.69
N ILE A 6 -10.68 18.29 8.16
CA ILE A 6 -10.10 18.93 6.98
C ILE A 6 -8.67 19.40 7.29
N ASP A 7 -8.46 20.06 8.43
CA ASP A 7 -7.12 20.48 8.87
C ASP A 7 -6.16 19.29 8.98
N MET A 8 -6.63 18.17 9.56
CA MET A 8 -5.86 16.93 9.61
C MET A 8 -5.53 16.40 8.21
N MET A 9 -6.49 16.37 7.28
CA MET A 9 -6.23 15.95 5.90
C MET A 9 -5.17 16.82 5.24
N VAL A 10 -5.25 18.14 5.42
CA VAL A 10 -4.29 19.10 4.86
C VAL A 10 -2.88 18.86 5.41
N VAL A 11 -2.75 18.66 6.71
CA VAL A 11 -1.46 18.35 7.35
C VAL A 11 -0.90 17.01 6.87
N MET A 12 -1.76 16.04 6.56
CA MET A 12 -1.33 14.72 6.10
C MET A 12 -0.99 14.66 4.60
N MET A 13 -1.52 15.55 3.77
CA MET A 13 -1.33 15.55 2.31
C MET A 13 0.13 15.40 1.85
N PRO A 14 1.12 16.15 2.40
CA PRO A 14 2.51 16.04 1.98
C PRO A 14 3.12 14.65 2.21
N TYR A 15 2.60 13.91 3.19
CA TYR A 15 3.09 12.59 3.57
C TYR A 15 2.43 11.45 2.80
N MET A 16 1.33 11.69 2.08
CA MET A 16 0.57 10.63 1.40
C MET A 16 1.38 9.97 0.28
N LYS A 17 2.07 10.77 -0.54
CA LYS A 17 2.90 10.24 -1.63
C LYS A 17 4.15 9.50 -1.11
N PRO A 18 4.92 10.02 -0.13
CA PRO A 18 5.97 9.26 0.54
C PRO A 18 5.47 7.95 1.18
N PHE A 19 4.33 7.97 1.86
CA PHE A 19 3.76 6.78 2.50
C PHE A 19 3.35 5.71 1.48
N MET A 20 2.75 6.12 0.36
CA MET A 20 2.48 5.21 -0.77
C MET A 20 3.76 4.55 -1.29
N TRP A 21 4.82 5.32 -1.53
CA TRP A 21 6.10 4.78 -2.00
C TRP A 21 6.76 3.85 -0.98
N PHE A 22 6.65 4.16 0.31
CA PHE A 22 7.08 3.27 1.38
C PHE A 22 6.33 1.93 1.31
N ALA A 23 5.00 1.94 1.21
CA ALA A 23 4.20 0.72 1.09
C ALA A 23 4.56 -0.07 -0.18
N ALA A 24 4.82 0.61 -1.30
CA ALA A 24 5.28 -0.01 -2.54
C ALA A 24 6.66 -0.69 -2.39
N ALA A 25 7.61 -0.02 -1.73
CA ALA A 25 8.93 -0.59 -1.45
C ALA A 25 8.83 -1.84 -0.57
N VAL A 26 7.98 -1.80 0.47
CA VAL A 26 7.72 -2.97 1.34
C VAL A 26 7.08 -4.12 0.56
N ALA A 27 6.15 -3.84 -0.36
CA ALA A 27 5.57 -4.86 -1.23
C ALA A 27 6.62 -5.53 -2.12
N ILE A 28 7.48 -4.74 -2.77
CA ILE A 28 8.57 -5.25 -3.61
C ILE A 28 9.53 -6.10 -2.77
N ALA A 29 9.91 -5.64 -1.57
CA ALA A 29 10.75 -6.42 -0.66
C ALA A 29 10.09 -7.76 -0.30
N GLY A 30 8.78 -7.77 -0.03
CA GLY A 30 8.01 -8.98 0.22
C GLY A 30 8.09 -9.98 -0.93
N PHE A 31 7.97 -9.52 -2.18
CA PHE A 31 8.15 -10.36 -3.36
C PHE A 31 9.58 -10.90 -3.47
N VAL A 32 10.59 -10.07 -3.25
CA VAL A 32 12.00 -10.50 -3.26
C VAL A 32 12.24 -11.59 -2.21
N PHE A 33 11.67 -11.47 -1.00
CA PHE A 33 11.80 -12.50 0.02
C PHE A 33 11.11 -13.81 -0.34
N ILE A 34 9.97 -13.77 -1.04
CA ILE A 34 9.33 -14.98 -1.58
C ILE A 34 10.24 -15.65 -2.60
N VAL A 35 10.76 -14.90 -3.58
CA VAL A 35 11.66 -15.43 -4.61
C VAL A 35 12.93 -16.00 -3.97
N ALA A 36 13.52 -15.30 -3.01
CA ALA A 36 14.69 -15.78 -2.28
C ALA A 36 14.40 -17.03 -1.43
N SER A 37 13.21 -17.12 -0.82
CA SER A 37 12.80 -18.31 -0.07
C SER A 37 12.70 -19.53 -0.99
N ILE A 38 12.14 -19.36 -2.19
CA ILE A 38 12.04 -20.44 -3.20
C ILE A 38 13.42 -20.81 -3.75
N ALA A 39 14.25 -19.83 -4.14
CA ALA A 39 15.53 -20.07 -4.79
C ALA A 39 16.59 -20.65 -3.84
N PHE A 40 16.65 -20.16 -2.60
CA PHE A 40 17.68 -20.56 -1.62
C PHE A 40 17.17 -21.54 -0.56
N LYS A 41 15.90 -21.98 -0.63
CA LYS A 41 15.24 -22.83 0.38
C LYS A 41 15.40 -22.29 1.81
N LYS A 42 15.46 -20.96 1.95
CA LYS A 42 15.63 -20.28 3.24
C LYS A 42 14.26 -19.96 3.83
N ASP A 43 14.09 -20.24 5.12
CA ASP A 43 12.90 -19.84 5.85
C ASP A 43 12.91 -18.33 6.12
N ASN A 44 12.14 -17.60 5.30
CA ASN A 44 11.87 -16.17 5.47
C ASN A 44 10.39 -15.91 5.85
N LYS A 45 9.67 -16.91 6.38
CA LYS A 45 8.21 -16.85 6.62
C LYS A 45 7.79 -15.67 7.48
N LYS A 46 8.54 -15.41 8.56
CA LYS A 46 8.26 -14.29 9.48
C LYS A 46 8.33 -12.96 8.74
N THR A 47 9.37 -12.76 7.93
CA THR A 47 9.58 -11.53 7.15
C THR A 47 8.47 -11.34 6.11
N ILE A 48 8.15 -12.37 5.32
CA ILE A 48 7.10 -12.31 4.29
C ILE A 48 5.72 -12.03 4.93
N THR A 49 5.46 -12.60 6.12
CA THR A 49 4.23 -12.33 6.87
C THR A 49 4.14 -10.87 7.32
N TRP A 50 5.24 -10.29 7.80
CA TRP A 50 5.29 -8.87 8.18
C TRP A 50 5.12 -7.95 6.98
N THR A 51 5.79 -8.22 5.86
CA THR A 51 5.65 -7.41 4.65
C THR A 51 4.21 -7.45 4.13
N SER A 52 3.58 -8.63 4.08
CA SER A 52 2.17 -8.76 3.70
C SER A 52 1.24 -7.96 4.62
N ARG A 53 1.44 -8.04 5.95
CA ARG A 53 0.63 -7.28 6.92
C ARG A 53 0.77 -5.77 6.74
N ILE A 54 1.99 -5.26 6.58
CA ILE A 54 2.23 -3.82 6.38
C ILE A 54 1.52 -3.34 5.11
N VAL A 55 1.63 -4.09 4.01
CA VAL A 55 0.98 -3.76 2.73
C VAL A 55 -0.55 -3.78 2.86
N LEU A 56 -1.12 -4.75 3.58
CA LEU A 56 -2.56 -4.82 3.85
C LEU A 56 -3.05 -3.66 4.73
N ILE A 57 -2.27 -3.26 5.73
CA ILE A 57 -2.57 -2.08 6.57
C ILE A 57 -2.57 -0.82 5.70
N ALA A 58 -1.57 -0.65 4.83
CA ALA A 58 -1.52 0.47 3.89
C ALA A 58 -2.73 0.48 2.94
N ALA A 59 -3.12 -0.69 2.42
CA ALA A 59 -4.30 -0.82 1.58
C ALA A 59 -5.58 -0.33 2.29
N PHE A 60 -5.78 -0.80 3.52
CA PHE A 60 -6.92 -0.38 4.35
C PHE A 60 -6.89 1.12 4.63
N PHE A 61 -5.71 1.66 4.96
CA PHE A 61 -5.52 3.09 5.19
C PHE A 61 -5.94 3.93 3.97
N PHE A 62 -5.49 3.60 2.76
CA PHE A 62 -5.84 4.34 1.54
C PHE A 62 -7.34 4.26 1.23
N MET A 63 -7.97 3.09 1.42
CA MET A 63 -9.41 2.92 1.25
C MET A 63 -10.21 3.75 2.28
N ALA A 64 -9.78 3.75 3.55
CA ALA A 64 -10.41 4.54 4.61
C ALA A 64 -10.25 6.04 4.36
N ALA A 65 -9.06 6.49 3.92
CA ALA A 65 -8.81 7.87 3.56
C ALA A 65 -9.65 8.32 2.36
N GLN A 66 -9.87 7.45 1.35
CA GLN A 66 -10.81 7.75 0.28
C GLN A 66 -12.23 7.95 0.82
N ALA A 67 -12.72 7.05 1.66
CA ALA A 67 -14.06 7.15 2.23
C ALA A 67 -14.23 8.42 3.07
N ALA A 68 -13.24 8.76 3.89
CA ALA A 68 -13.22 10.00 4.68
C ALA A 68 -13.25 11.25 3.79
N GLY A 69 -12.45 11.27 2.71
CA GLY A 69 -12.44 12.38 1.78
C GLY A 69 -13.75 12.52 1.00
N ILE A 70 -14.37 11.41 0.58
CA ILE A 70 -15.71 11.44 -0.03
C ILE A 70 -16.73 12.03 0.95
N PHE A 71 -16.70 11.62 2.22
CA PHE A 71 -17.60 12.15 3.26
C PHE A 71 -17.44 13.66 3.49
N LEU A 72 -16.23 14.18 3.26
CA LEU A 72 -15.91 15.61 3.38
C LEU A 72 -16.06 16.38 2.06
N ASN A 73 -16.56 15.76 0.98
CA ASN A 73 -16.62 16.31 -0.38
C ASN A 73 -15.24 16.73 -0.94
N MET A 74 -14.17 16.08 -0.50
CA MET A 74 -12.79 16.30 -0.92
C MET A 74 -12.13 14.95 -1.26
N PRO A 75 -12.46 14.34 -2.41
CA PRO A 75 -11.92 13.03 -2.78
C PRO A 75 -10.39 13.11 -3.00
N PRO A 76 -9.58 12.34 -2.24
CA PRO A 76 -8.13 12.48 -2.28
C PRO A 76 -7.52 11.77 -3.51
N THR A 77 -6.50 12.41 -4.09
CA THR A 77 -5.75 11.89 -5.24
C THR A 77 -4.26 12.12 -5.09
N VAL A 78 -3.43 11.23 -5.63
CA VAL A 78 -1.98 11.43 -5.77
C VAL A 78 -1.67 11.88 -7.19
N ASN A 79 -0.87 12.95 -7.34
CA ASN A 79 -0.33 13.34 -8.65
C ASN A 79 0.98 12.58 -8.95
N PHE A 80 0.96 11.80 -10.01
CA PHE A 80 2.11 11.10 -10.57
C PHE A 80 2.77 11.81 -11.75
N GLY A 81 2.15 12.87 -12.29
CA GLY A 81 2.72 13.65 -13.37
C GLY A 81 3.83 14.60 -12.90
N ASP A 82 4.61 15.10 -13.86
CA ASP A 82 5.65 16.09 -13.63
C ASP A 82 5.05 17.51 -13.60
N SER A 83 4.99 18.10 -12.41
CA SER A 83 4.48 19.47 -12.23
C SER A 83 5.32 20.52 -12.96
N SER A 84 6.60 20.24 -13.24
CA SER A 84 7.47 21.16 -14.01
C SER A 84 7.12 21.18 -15.50
N LYS A 85 6.38 20.17 -15.98
CA LYS A 85 5.93 20.03 -17.37
C LYS A 85 4.41 20.15 -17.52
N PHE A 86 3.71 20.59 -16.47
CA PHE A 86 2.24 20.68 -16.42
C PHE A 86 1.52 19.34 -16.69
N GLU A 87 2.16 18.21 -16.36
CA GLU A 87 1.54 16.89 -16.45
C GLU A 87 0.84 16.55 -15.13
N PHE A 88 -0.46 16.21 -15.21
CA PHE A 88 -1.27 15.85 -14.05
C PHE A 88 -1.88 14.47 -14.24
N ILE A 89 -1.20 13.46 -13.69
CA ILE A 89 -1.69 12.08 -13.65
C ILE A 89 -2.25 11.86 -12.25
N LEU A 90 -3.51 12.21 -12.06
CA LEU A 90 -4.20 12.09 -10.78
C LEU A 90 -4.75 10.67 -10.62
N VAL A 91 -4.26 9.95 -9.62
CA VAL A 91 -4.73 8.60 -9.28
C VAL A 91 -5.46 8.67 -7.94
N SER A 92 -6.65 8.09 -7.89
CA SER A 92 -7.48 8.10 -6.69
C SER A 92 -6.95 7.15 -5.63
N PHE A 93 -7.15 7.48 -4.36
CA PHE A 93 -6.64 6.67 -3.24
C PHE A 93 -7.23 5.26 -3.23
N TRP A 94 -8.48 5.07 -3.65
CA TRP A 94 -9.05 3.72 -3.75
C TRP A 94 -8.32 2.84 -4.77
N GLN A 95 -7.81 3.40 -5.87
CA GLN A 95 -7.06 2.63 -6.88
C GLN A 95 -5.74 2.15 -6.28
N ILE A 96 -5.04 3.04 -5.56
CA ILE A 96 -3.81 2.73 -4.84
C ILE A 96 -4.09 1.66 -3.76
N GLY A 97 -5.15 1.86 -2.98
CA GLY A 97 -5.59 0.92 -1.95
C GLY A 97 -5.91 -0.47 -2.51
N LEU A 98 -6.60 -0.54 -3.65
CA LEU A 98 -6.94 -1.80 -4.31
C LEU A 98 -5.68 -2.54 -4.79
N VAL A 99 -4.73 -1.83 -5.40
CA VAL A 99 -3.46 -2.42 -5.82
C VAL A 99 -2.71 -3.02 -4.62
N PHE A 100 -2.62 -2.28 -3.50
CA PHE A 100 -2.00 -2.80 -2.29
C PHE A 100 -2.79 -3.96 -1.67
N LEU A 101 -4.11 -3.93 -1.71
CA LEU A 101 -4.96 -5.01 -1.20
C LEU A 101 -4.67 -6.31 -1.95
N VAL A 102 -4.72 -6.27 -3.28
CA VAL A 102 -4.44 -7.42 -4.14
C VAL A 102 -3.01 -7.93 -3.91
N THR A 103 -2.04 -7.02 -3.89
CA THR A 103 -0.63 -7.34 -3.64
C THR A 103 -0.44 -8.02 -2.29
N GLY A 104 -1.02 -7.46 -1.21
CA GLY A 104 -0.91 -8.00 0.14
C GLY A 104 -1.55 -9.39 0.27
N ILE A 105 -2.68 -9.62 -0.41
CA ILE A 105 -3.35 -10.94 -0.48
C ILE A 105 -2.46 -11.94 -1.22
N ILE A 106 -1.90 -11.57 -2.37
CA ILE A 106 -1.00 -12.45 -3.15
C ILE A 106 0.20 -12.87 -2.29
N LEU A 107 0.87 -11.92 -1.63
CA LEU A 107 1.99 -12.21 -0.73
C LEU A 107 1.59 -13.19 0.39
N LYS A 108 0.39 -13.01 0.97
CA LYS A 108 -0.12 -13.87 2.03
C LYS A 108 -0.40 -15.29 1.54
N VAL A 109 -1.04 -15.41 0.38
CA VAL A 109 -1.45 -16.70 -0.21
C VAL A 109 -0.23 -17.52 -0.63
N ILE A 110 0.73 -16.92 -1.33
CA ILE A 110 1.96 -17.62 -1.76
C ILE A 110 2.75 -18.13 -0.55
N ASN A 111 2.90 -17.29 0.49
CA ASN A 111 3.55 -17.71 1.73
C ASN A 111 2.81 -18.88 2.43
N GLY A 112 1.48 -18.93 2.31
CA GLY A 112 0.66 -20.03 2.81
C GLY A 112 0.94 -21.35 2.09
N PHE A 113 1.08 -21.34 0.76
CA PHE A 113 1.39 -22.54 -0.02
C PHE A 113 2.78 -23.11 0.28
N ASN A 114 3.78 -22.25 0.53
CA ASN A 114 5.11 -22.71 0.94
C ASN A 114 5.07 -23.47 2.28
N LYS A 115 4.11 -23.17 3.17
CA LYS A 115 3.96 -23.90 4.43
C LYS A 115 3.49 -25.34 4.23
N THR A 116 2.58 -25.57 3.27
CA THR A 116 2.02 -26.91 3.01
C THR A 116 2.98 -27.82 2.24
N ALA A 117 3.92 -27.28 1.47
CA ALA A 117 4.89 -28.07 0.71
C ALA A 117 6.09 -28.57 1.54
N GLU A 118 6.33 -27.98 2.71
CA GLU A 118 7.42 -28.36 3.63
C GLU A 118 6.94 -29.21 4.84
N SER A 119 5.64 -29.50 4.93
CA SER A 119 5.02 -30.38 5.95
C SER A 119 4.82 -31.79 5.42
#